data_AF-A0A1G3L922-F1
#
_entry.id   AF-A0A1G3L922-F1
#
_cell.length_a   1.000
_cell.length_b   1.000
_cell.length_c   1.000
_cell.angle_alpha   90.00
_cell.angle_beta   90.00
_cell.angle_gamma   90.00
#
_symmetry.space_group_name_H-M   'P 1'
#
loop_
_entity.id
_entity.type
_entity.pdbx_description
1 polymer ?
#
loop_
_entity_poly.entity_id
_entity_poly.type
_entity_poly.pdbx_seq_one_letter_code
_entity_poly.pdbx_strand_id
1 'polypeptide(L)'
;METYDVSGLPRVAAMNYIKDIIVHLKTLEGSLKSKLSELELWNSRVPLAERSLREDLKTLALEQIARIQSEVTTIQAEIASVKLGLDVMKDQLNSAVFASAEVRDSADALLREMEDVVGAPDRVTPVLNTLGVDAALEELKKNLQ
;
A
#
# COMPACT_ATOMS: atom_id res chain seq x y z
N MET A 1 -3.38 13.86 -9.43
CA MET A 1 -4.32 13.78 -8.31
C MET A 1 -5.53 13.07 -8.86
N GLU A 2 -5.59 11.74 -8.72
CA GLU A 2 -6.79 11.00 -9.09
C GLU A 2 -7.91 11.47 -8.18
N THR A 3 -9.00 11.93 -8.77
CA THR A 3 -10.14 12.46 -8.03
C THR A 3 -10.92 11.29 -7.47
N TYR A 4 -10.65 10.93 -6.21
CA TYR A 4 -11.42 9.95 -5.44
C TYR A 4 -12.80 10.51 -5.05
N ASP A 5 -13.54 11.01 -6.03
CA ASP A 5 -14.81 11.68 -5.85
C ASP A 5 -15.90 10.91 -6.58
N VAL A 6 -16.83 10.36 -5.82
CA VAL A 6 -18.04 9.71 -6.34
C VAL A 6 -19.28 10.60 -6.23
N SER A 7 -19.12 11.83 -5.72
CA SER A 7 -20.22 12.77 -5.61
C SER A 7 -20.72 13.17 -7.01
N GLY A 8 -22.04 13.04 -7.24
CA GLY A 8 -22.66 13.33 -8.53
C GLY A 8 -22.62 12.18 -9.57
N LEU A 9 -21.96 11.05 -9.28
CA LEU A 9 -22.06 9.88 -10.14
C LEU A 9 -23.40 9.15 -9.93
N PRO A 10 -24.04 8.63 -11.00
CA PRO A 10 -25.14 7.70 -10.86
C PRO A 10 -24.70 6.47 -10.06
N ARG A 11 -25.59 5.94 -9.20
CA ARG A 11 -25.28 4.83 -8.27
C ARG A 11 -24.50 3.68 -8.91
N VAL A 12 -24.95 3.19 -10.07
CA VAL A 12 -24.29 2.07 -10.75
C VAL A 12 -22.86 2.43 -11.19
N ALA A 13 -22.64 3.67 -11.66
CA ALA A 13 -21.33 4.15 -12.04
C ALA A 13 -20.40 4.32 -10.82
N ALA A 14 -20.91 4.89 -9.72
CA ALA A 14 -20.16 5.01 -8.46
C ALA A 14 -19.74 3.65 -7.91
N MET A 15 -20.66 2.68 -7.90
CA MET A 15 -20.38 1.32 -7.44
C MET A 15 -19.34 0.61 -8.31
N ASN A 16 -19.43 0.74 -9.63
CA ASN A 16 -18.45 0.14 -10.54
C ASN A 16 -17.08 0.78 -10.36
N TYR A 17 -17.03 2.11 -10.23
CA TYR A 17 -15.78 2.83 -9.98
C TYR A 17 -15.10 2.39 -8.68
N ILE A 18 -15.86 2.27 -7.58
CA ILE A 18 -15.32 1.79 -6.30
C ILE A 18 -14.83 0.33 -6.43
N LYS A 19 -15.58 -0.53 -7.13
CA LYS A 19 -15.14 -1.90 -7.39
C LYS A 19 -13.84 -1.97 -8.17
N ASP A 20 -13.69 -1.14 -9.21
CA ASP A 20 -12.45 -1.07 -9.99
C ASP A 20 -11.26 -0.65 -9.12
N ILE A 21 -11.48 0.30 -8.20
CA ILE A 21 -10.45 0.72 -7.23
C ILE A 21 -10.11 -0.41 -6.24
N ILE A 22 -11.11 -1.15 -5.72
CA ILE A 22 -10.87 -2.30 -4.85
C ILE A 22 -10.07 -3.38 -5.58
N VAL A 23 -10.41 -3.66 -6.85
CA VAL A 23 -9.67 -4.62 -7.69
C VAL A 23 -8.23 -4.13 -7.93
N HIS A 24 -8.04 -2.85 -8.20
CA HIS A 24 -6.72 -2.24 -8.33
C HIS A 24 -5.91 -2.38 -7.04
N LEU A 25 -6.50 -2.08 -5.87
CA LEU A 25 -5.85 -2.24 -4.57
C LEU A 25 -5.41 -3.69 -4.33
N LYS A 26 -6.30 -4.67 -4.57
CA LYS A 26 -5.95 -6.09 -4.44
C LYS A 26 -4.82 -6.51 -5.38
N THR A 27 -4.75 -5.90 -6.56
CA THR A 27 -3.67 -6.13 -7.53
C THR A 27 -2.34 -5.56 -7.03
N LEU A 28 -2.35 -4.36 -6.42
CA LEU A 28 -1.18 -3.77 -5.78
C LEU A 28 -0.71 -4.62 -4.58
N GLU A 29 -1.63 -5.08 -3.73
CA GLU A 29 -1.30 -5.95 -2.59
C GLU A 29 -0.70 -7.30 -3.05
N GLY A 30 -1.23 -7.89 -4.11
CA GLY A 30 -0.65 -9.08 -4.74
C GLY A 30 0.76 -8.82 -5.30
N SER A 31 0.97 -7.67 -5.93
CA SER A 31 2.27 -7.24 -6.46
C SER A 31 3.28 -7.02 -5.33
N LEU A 32 2.87 -6.37 -4.24
CA LEU A 32 3.68 -6.18 -3.04
C LEU A 32 4.12 -7.53 -2.45
N LYS A 33 3.18 -8.48 -2.29
CA LYS A 33 3.50 -9.81 -1.79
C LYS A 33 4.54 -10.51 -2.67
N SER A 34 4.37 -10.46 -3.99
CA SER A 34 5.33 -11.04 -4.93
C SER A 34 6.71 -10.39 -4.80
N LYS A 35 6.78 -9.06 -4.64
CA LYS A 35 8.04 -8.33 -4.48
C LYS A 35 8.74 -8.62 -3.16
N LEU A 36 7.99 -8.79 -2.08
CA LEU A 36 8.55 -9.19 -0.78
C LEU A 36 9.13 -10.61 -0.83
N SER A 37 8.47 -11.55 -1.51
CA SER A 37 9.04 -12.89 -1.74
C SER A 37 10.29 -12.85 -2.62
N GLU A 38 10.32 -11.99 -3.66
CA GLU A 38 11.50 -11.76 -4.48
C GLU A 38 12.67 -11.20 -3.63
N LEU A 39 12.36 -10.24 -2.75
CA LEU A 39 13.33 -9.62 -1.85
C LEU A 39 13.92 -10.64 -0.85
N GLU A 40 13.09 -11.50 -0.27
CA GLU A 40 13.53 -12.57 0.63
C GLU A 40 14.50 -13.53 -0.08
N LEU A 41 14.18 -13.90 -1.32
CA LEU A 41 15.04 -14.73 -2.16
C LEU A 41 16.40 -14.07 -2.42
N TRP A 42 16.43 -12.79 -2.79
CA TRP A 42 17.70 -12.09 -3.01
C TRP A 42 18.50 -11.88 -1.72
N ASN A 43 17.84 -11.59 -0.60
CA ASN A 43 18.49 -11.53 0.71
C ASN A 43 19.15 -12.86 1.08
N SER A 44 18.54 -14.01 0.73
CA SER A 44 19.14 -15.32 0.96
C SER A 44 20.39 -15.59 0.09
N ARG A 45 20.54 -14.89 -1.05
CA ARG A 45 21.67 -15.06 -1.98
C ARG A 45 22.94 -14.33 -1.55
N VAL A 46 22.82 -13.21 -0.84
CA VAL A 46 23.97 -12.46 -0.30
C VAL A 46 24.89 -13.32 0.56
N PRO A 47 24.41 -14.03 1.62
CA PRO A 47 25.29 -14.86 2.44
C PRO A 47 25.83 -16.09 1.69
N LEU A 48 25.13 -16.56 0.65
CA LEU A 48 25.65 -17.64 -0.22
C LEU A 48 26.82 -17.17 -1.07
N ALA A 49 26.73 -15.96 -1.63
CA ALA A 49 27.81 -15.33 -2.38
C ALA A 49 29.03 -15.05 -1.49
N GLU A 50 28.81 -14.57 -0.26
CA GLU A 50 29.86 -14.36 0.75
C GLU A 50 30.59 -15.65 1.10
N ARG A 51 29.86 -16.72 1.42
CA ARG A 51 30.46 -18.04 1.73
C ARG A 51 31.25 -18.61 0.56
N SER A 52 30.86 -18.27 -0.66
CA SER A 52 31.52 -18.72 -1.90
C SER A 52 32.66 -17.80 -2.34
N LEU A 53 32.95 -16.72 -1.60
CA LEU A 53 33.95 -15.69 -1.94
C LEU A 53 33.71 -15.09 -3.34
N ARG A 54 32.44 -14.94 -3.73
CA ARG A 54 31.99 -14.40 -5.02
C ARG A 54 31.49 -12.98 -4.85
N GLU A 55 32.42 -12.03 -4.76
CA GLU A 55 32.13 -10.62 -4.52
C GLU A 55 31.33 -9.97 -5.67
N ASP A 56 31.52 -10.46 -6.90
CA ASP A 56 30.74 -10.12 -8.08
C ASP A 56 29.24 -10.41 -7.87
N LEU A 57 28.94 -11.63 -7.41
CA LEU A 57 27.57 -12.07 -7.16
C LEU A 57 26.95 -11.39 -5.95
N LYS A 58 27.76 -11.08 -4.92
CA LYS A 58 27.31 -10.33 -3.75
C LYS A 58 26.88 -8.93 -4.15
N THR A 59 27.71 -8.21 -4.91
CA THR A 59 27.41 -6.85 -5.38
C THR A 59 26.12 -6.84 -6.19
N LEU A 60 25.98 -7.76 -7.16
CA LEU A 60 24.77 -7.88 -7.97
C LEU A 60 23.53 -8.19 -7.12
N ALA A 61 23.64 -9.06 -6.12
CA ALA A 61 22.52 -9.36 -5.22
C ALA A 61 22.09 -8.11 -4.40
N LEU A 62 23.05 -7.32 -3.91
CA LEU A 62 22.78 -6.09 -3.17
C LEU A 62 22.12 -5.02 -4.05
N GLU A 63 22.55 -4.87 -5.30
CA GLU A 63 21.91 -3.96 -6.27
C GLU A 63 20.45 -4.37 -6.55
N GLN A 64 20.19 -5.67 -6.70
CA GLN A 64 18.82 -6.16 -6.88
C GLN A 64 17.95 -5.94 -5.64
N ILE A 65 18.51 -6.15 -4.44
CA ILE A 65 17.83 -5.85 -3.17
C ILE A 65 17.43 -4.37 -3.13
N ALA A 66 18.37 -3.45 -3.40
CA ALA A 66 18.10 -2.02 -3.37
C ALA A 66 17.01 -1.61 -4.40
N ARG A 67 17.06 -2.16 -5.62
CA ARG A 67 16.03 -1.93 -6.64
C ARG A 67 14.67 -2.41 -6.17
N ILE A 68 14.56 -3.64 -5.69
CA ILE A 68 13.29 -4.23 -5.24
C ILE A 68 12.75 -3.47 -4.01
N GLN A 69 13.61 -3.04 -3.09
CA GLN A 69 13.20 -2.20 -1.95
C GLN A 69 12.57 -0.89 -2.41
N SER A 70 13.16 -0.21 -3.40
CA SER A 70 12.58 1.01 -3.98
C SER A 70 11.21 0.75 -4.61
N GLU A 71 11.04 -0.38 -5.31
CA GLU A 71 9.74 -0.79 -5.88
C GLU A 71 8.72 -1.07 -4.78
N VAL A 72 9.12 -1.78 -3.71
CA VAL A 72 8.28 -2.07 -2.54
C VAL A 72 7.79 -0.78 -1.88
N THR A 73 8.68 0.19 -1.64
CA THR A 73 8.29 1.48 -1.06
C THR A 73 7.30 2.24 -1.93
N THR A 74 7.49 2.20 -3.25
CA THR A 74 6.57 2.83 -4.21
C THR A 74 5.18 2.19 -4.15
N ILE A 75 5.11 0.85 -4.22
CA ILE A 75 3.83 0.11 -4.16
C ILE A 75 3.15 0.34 -2.81
N GLN A 76 3.89 0.40 -1.69
CA GLN A 76 3.32 0.69 -0.38
C GLN A 76 2.71 2.10 -0.30
N ALA A 77 3.37 3.10 -0.89
CA ALA A 77 2.84 4.45 -0.96
C ALA A 77 1.57 4.52 -1.83
N GLU A 78 1.54 3.80 -2.95
CA GLU A 78 0.34 3.67 -3.80
C GLU A 78 -0.82 3.00 -3.05
N ILE A 79 -0.56 1.88 -2.37
CA ILE A 79 -1.56 1.19 -1.52
C ILE A 79 -2.14 2.16 -0.47
N ALA A 80 -1.29 2.93 0.21
CA ALA A 80 -1.74 3.90 1.20
C ALA A 80 -2.61 5.00 0.58
N SER A 81 -2.21 5.53 -0.58
CA SER A 81 -2.99 6.51 -1.34
C SER A 81 -4.37 5.98 -1.74
N VAL A 82 -4.43 4.75 -2.26
CA VAL A 82 -5.68 4.10 -2.67
C VAL A 82 -6.59 3.81 -1.48
N LYS A 83 -6.04 3.35 -0.35
CA LYS A 83 -6.81 3.14 0.89
C LYS A 83 -7.41 4.44 1.41
N LEU A 84 -6.63 5.53 1.42
CA LEU A 84 -7.15 6.85 1.77
C LEU A 84 -8.27 7.30 0.82
N GLY A 85 -8.12 7.04 -0.48
CA GLY A 85 -9.16 7.29 -1.47
C GLY A 85 -10.45 6.52 -1.20
N LEU A 86 -10.33 5.24 -0.84
CA LEU A 86 -11.47 4.41 -0.43
C LEU A 86 -12.13 4.94 0.85
N ASP A 87 -11.38 5.40 1.85
CA ASP A 87 -11.95 6.02 3.04
C ASP A 87 -12.79 7.26 2.71
N VAL A 88 -12.28 8.12 1.83
CA VAL A 88 -13.03 9.29 1.35
C VAL A 88 -14.32 8.86 0.65
N MET A 89 -14.27 7.87 -0.24
CA MET A 89 -15.46 7.35 -0.92
C MET A 89 -16.46 6.70 0.05
N LYS A 90 -15.96 6.05 1.10
CA LYS A 90 -16.78 5.46 2.16
C LYS A 90 -17.58 6.53 2.88
N ASP A 91 -16.94 7.64 3.23
CA ASP A 91 -17.60 8.79 3.88
C ASP A 91 -18.62 9.46 2.95
N GLN A 92 -18.27 9.60 1.67
CA GLN A 92 -19.19 10.10 0.64
C GLN A 92 -20.42 9.20 0.48
N LEU A 93 -20.24 7.87 0.46
CA LEU A 93 -21.36 6.93 0.40
C LEU A 93 -22.22 6.97 1.66
N ASN A 94 -21.61 6.96 2.85
CA ASN A 94 -22.34 7.06 4.11
C ASN A 94 -23.21 8.31 4.14
N SER A 95 -22.66 9.47 3.80
CA SER A 95 -23.42 10.73 3.77
C SER A 95 -24.57 10.73 2.75
N ALA A 96 -24.41 10.06 1.59
CA ALA A 96 -25.47 9.91 0.58
C ALA A 96 -26.57 8.90 1.00
N VAL A 97 -26.22 7.82 1.72
CA VAL A 97 -27.17 6.80 2.21
C VAL A 97 -28.13 7.38 3.25
N PHE A 98 -27.67 8.28 4.12
CA PHE A 98 -28.54 8.96 5.08
C PHE A 98 -29.52 9.95 4.42
N ALA A 99 -29.28 10.34 3.17
CA ALA A 99 -30.14 11.28 2.44
C ALA A 99 -31.31 10.61 1.68
N SER A 100 -31.32 9.28 1.49
CA SER A 100 -32.39 8.60 0.74
C SER A 100 -32.65 7.16 1.20
N ALA A 101 -33.90 6.86 1.60
CA ALA A 101 -34.31 5.56 2.12
C ALA A 101 -34.23 4.41 1.09
N GLU A 102 -34.19 4.72 -0.21
CA GLU A 102 -34.15 3.74 -1.31
C GLU A 102 -32.75 3.17 -1.60
N VAL A 103 -31.68 3.71 -0.97
CA VAL A 103 -30.28 3.44 -1.37
C VAL A 103 -29.55 2.46 -0.43
N ARG A 104 -30.23 1.99 0.62
CA ARG A 104 -29.59 1.36 1.80
C ARG A 104 -28.92 0.00 1.54
N ASP A 105 -29.65 -0.98 1.02
CA ASP A 105 -29.19 -2.39 0.99
C ASP A 105 -27.90 -2.63 0.18
N SER A 106 -27.74 -1.95 -0.96
CA SER A 106 -26.53 -2.11 -1.79
C SER A 106 -25.34 -1.31 -1.30
N ALA A 107 -25.61 -0.17 -0.67
CA ALA A 107 -24.54 0.66 -0.15
C ALA A 107 -23.93 -0.04 1.07
N ASP A 108 -24.75 -0.68 1.90
CA ASP A 108 -24.29 -1.48 3.03
C ASP A 108 -23.38 -2.64 2.61
N ALA A 109 -23.70 -3.33 1.51
CA ALA A 109 -22.86 -4.40 0.96
C ALA A 109 -21.50 -3.89 0.48
N LEU A 110 -21.47 -2.73 -0.20
CA LEU A 110 -20.24 -2.12 -0.69
C LEU A 110 -19.41 -1.54 0.47
N LEU A 111 -20.05 -0.92 1.45
CA LEU A 111 -19.40 -0.41 2.66
C LEU A 111 -18.73 -1.54 3.43
N ARG A 112 -19.36 -2.71 3.55
CA ARG A 112 -18.72 -3.90 4.12
C ARG A 112 -17.50 -4.35 3.32
N GLU A 113 -17.59 -4.40 1.99
CA GLU A 113 -16.45 -4.77 1.15
C GLU A 113 -15.29 -3.78 1.33
N MET A 114 -15.58 -2.48 1.47
CA MET A 114 -14.58 -1.46 1.76
C MET A 114 -14.00 -1.59 3.17
N GLU A 115 -14.82 -1.93 4.17
CA GLU A 115 -14.37 -2.20 5.54
C GLU A 115 -13.43 -3.39 5.62
N ASP A 116 -13.72 -4.46 4.90
CA ASP A 116 -12.87 -5.65 4.82
C ASP A 116 -11.51 -5.33 4.16
N VAL A 117 -11.47 -4.35 3.25
CA VAL A 117 -10.29 -4.00 2.45
C VAL A 117 -9.41 -2.95 3.13
N VAL A 118 -10.00 -1.90 3.70
CA VAL A 118 -9.25 -0.81 4.35
C VAL A 118 -8.93 -1.16 5.82
N GLY A 119 -9.75 -2.00 6.47
CA GLY A 119 -9.69 -2.22 7.91
C GLY A 119 -10.25 -1.02 8.68
N ALA A 120 -10.39 -1.12 10.01
CA ALA A 120 -10.70 0.04 10.83
C ALA A 120 -9.61 1.12 10.64
N PRO A 121 -9.95 2.43 10.67
CA PRO A 121 -9.01 3.51 10.35
C PRO A 121 -7.71 3.35 11.12
N ASP A 122 -6.63 3.24 10.35
CA ASP A 122 -5.32 2.83 10.83
C ASP A 122 -4.71 3.93 11.71
N ARG A 123 -4.72 3.72 13.03
CA ARG A 123 -4.04 4.60 14.01
C ARG A 123 -2.54 4.29 14.14
N VAL A 124 -1.97 3.43 13.28
CA VAL A 124 -0.62 2.86 13.44
C VAL A 124 0.48 3.64 12.68
N THR A 125 0.11 4.62 11.85
CA THR A 125 1.05 5.50 11.14
C THR A 125 2.06 6.27 12.03
N PRO A 126 1.83 6.56 13.34
CA PRO A 126 2.85 7.19 14.17
C PRO A 126 4.05 6.29 14.52
N VAL A 127 3.92 4.96 14.38
CA VAL A 127 4.94 4.00 14.87
C VAL A 127 5.93 3.58 13.77
N LEU A 128 5.55 3.68 12.49
CA LEU A 128 6.46 3.35 11.38
C LEU A 128 7.43 4.48 11.04
N ASN A 129 7.05 5.74 11.30
CA ASN A 129 7.94 6.90 11.12
C ASN A 129 9.05 6.99 12.18
N THR A 130 8.87 6.38 13.36
CA THR A 130 9.89 6.38 14.42
C THR A 130 10.94 5.28 14.24
N LEU A 131 10.64 4.20 13.51
CA LEU A 131 11.57 3.07 13.33
C LEU A 131 12.54 3.24 12.15
N GLY A 132 12.22 4.08 11.16
CA GLY A 132 13.08 4.30 9.99
C GLY A 132 13.89 5.60 10.02
N VAL A 133 13.40 6.64 10.67
CA VAL A 133 14.02 7.98 10.64
C VAL A 133 15.16 8.10 11.65
N ASP A 134 15.03 7.51 12.84
CA ASP A 134 16.03 7.64 13.91
C ASP A 134 17.31 6.83 13.63
N ALA A 135 17.19 5.66 12.98
CA ALA A 135 18.34 4.86 12.58
C ALA A 135 19.17 5.53 11.48
N ALA A 136 18.51 6.13 10.48
CA ALA A 136 19.17 6.85 9.40
C ALA A 136 19.82 8.16 9.86
N LEU A 137 19.22 8.86 10.84
CA LEU A 137 19.78 10.09 11.42
C LEU A 137 21.03 9.83 12.28
N GLU A 138 21.05 8.73 13.05
CA GLU A 138 22.21 8.36 13.86
C GLU A 138 23.40 7.89 13.00
N GLU A 139 23.13 7.21 11.89
CA GLU A 139 24.17 6.81 10.93
C GLU A 139 24.76 8.02 10.18
N LEU A 140 23.93 9.03 9.85
CA LEU A 140 24.40 10.27 9.24
C LEU A 140 25.24 11.13 10.21
N LYS A 141 24.85 11.19 11.49
CA LYS A 141 25.62 11.92 12.53
C LYS A 141 26.99 11.28 12.78
N LYS A 142 27.08 9.95 12.77
CA LYS A 142 28.36 9.23 12.92
C LYS A 142 29.33 9.48 11.75
N ASN A 143 28.82 9.72 10.55
CA ASN A 143 29.65 10.00 9.37
C ASN A 143 30.03 11.48 9.22
N LEU A 144 29.53 12.37 10.10
CA LEU A 144 29.82 13.81 10.10
C LEU A 144 30.71 14.25 11.28
N GLN A 145 31.26 13.32 12.05
CA GLN A 145 32.31 13.55 13.06
C GLN A 145 33.63 12.94 12.61
#